data_AF-A0AAV2IA26-F1
#
_entry.id   AF-A0AAV2IA26-F1
#
_cell.length_a   1.000
_cell.length_b   1.000
_cell.length_c   1.000
_cell.angle_alpha   90.00
_cell.angle_beta   90.00
_cell.angle_gamma   90.00
#
_symmetry.space_group_name_H-M   'P 1'
#
loop_
_entity.id
_entity.type
_entity.pdbx_description
1 polymer ?
#
loop_
_entity_poly.entity_id
_entity_poly.type
_entity_poly.pdbx_seq_one_letter_code
_entity_poly.pdbx_strand_id
1 'polypeptide(L)'
;MKKLKVDQTTTLLYQVIMKAMNSSSRPTGGWSQGLLAAMNNPEVVIDSDDQLVVIKDKYPKALFHFLVLPKRNIPNLKSLTQKDLELLKHIHKKGEEIANRANKELRFRLGYHAVPSMSHLHMHVISQDFNSPCLKNKKHWNSFNTHYFIDSVDLIREIEKTGHWKSDQAEMNAFLKKDLRCHVCKEVFQTIPSLKAHISLHDVTKHHDSSSS
;
A
#
# COMPACT_ATOMS: atom_id res chain seq x y z
N MET A 1 -18.08 23.21 -15.50
CA MET A 1 -17.09 22.28 -14.91
C MET A 1 -17.76 21.52 -13.77
N LYS A 2 -18.11 20.24 -13.96
CA LYS A 2 -18.75 19.42 -12.92
C LYS A 2 -17.64 18.83 -12.03
N LYS A 3 -17.50 19.33 -10.80
CA LYS A 3 -16.72 18.65 -9.75
C LYS A 3 -17.34 17.26 -9.55
N LEU A 4 -16.63 16.20 -9.92
CA LEU A 4 -16.97 14.86 -9.46
C LEU A 4 -16.65 14.80 -7.98
N LYS A 5 -17.66 15.10 -7.14
CA LYS A 5 -17.61 14.78 -5.73
C LYS A 5 -17.58 13.26 -5.63
N VAL A 6 -16.55 12.70 -5.00
CA VAL A 6 -16.64 11.34 -4.45
C VAL A 6 -17.89 11.33 -3.59
N ASP A 7 -18.88 10.53 -3.99
CA ASP A 7 -20.20 10.52 -3.38
C ASP A 7 -20.07 10.23 -1.88
N GLN A 8 -20.77 11.04 -1.06
CA GLN A 8 -20.83 10.86 0.39
C GLN A 8 -21.38 9.47 0.76
N THR A 9 -22.20 8.86 -0.12
CA THR A 9 -22.73 7.50 0.07
C THR A 9 -21.63 6.43 -0.01
N THR A 10 -20.66 6.54 -0.92
CA THR A 10 -19.53 5.60 -1.04
C THR A 10 -18.62 5.67 0.19
N THR A 11 -18.41 6.88 0.72
CA THR A 11 -17.62 7.09 1.94
C THR A 11 -18.33 6.52 3.17
N LEU A 12 -19.65 6.73 3.28
CA LEU A 12 -20.46 6.23 4.39
C LEU A 12 -20.60 4.70 4.35
N LEU A 13 -20.81 4.11 3.18
CA LEU A 13 -20.87 2.67 2.99
C LEU A 13 -19.54 2.01 3.37
N TYR A 14 -18.41 2.60 2.99
CA TYR A 14 -17.08 2.13 3.41
C TYR A 14 -16.91 2.24 4.93
N GLN A 15 -17.31 3.34 5.55
CA GLN A 15 -17.26 3.51 7.01
C GLN A 15 -18.12 2.48 7.75
N VAL A 16 -19.32 2.17 7.25
CA VAL A 16 -20.23 1.15 7.83
C VAL A 16 -19.63 -0.24 7.70
N ILE A 17 -19.10 -0.61 6.52
CA ILE A 17 -18.45 -1.91 6.29
C ILE A 17 -17.22 -2.08 7.21
N MET A 18 -16.37 -1.07 7.32
CA MET A 18 -15.17 -1.12 8.17
C MET A 18 -15.51 -1.22 9.66
N LYS A 19 -16.64 -0.64 10.10
CA LYS A 19 -17.11 -0.74 11.49
C LYS A 19 -17.60 -2.16 11.83
N ALA A 20 -18.22 -2.84 10.88
CA ALA A 20 -18.67 -4.22 11.04
C ALA A 20 -17.51 -5.24 11.08
N MET A 21 -16.41 -4.98 10.36
CA MET A 21 -15.24 -5.88 10.33
C MET A 21 -14.38 -5.84 11.61
N ASN A 22 -14.67 -4.93 12.55
CA ASN A 22 -13.87 -4.72 13.75
C ASN A 22 -14.28 -5.61 14.95
N SER A 23 -15.22 -6.55 14.75
CA SER A 23 -15.78 -7.41 15.79
C SER A 23 -15.20 -8.84 15.86
N SER A 24 -14.17 -9.18 15.08
CA SER A 24 -13.61 -10.54 15.07
C SER A 24 -12.40 -10.73 16.00
N SER A 25 -12.42 -11.86 16.73
CA SER A 25 -11.45 -12.30 17.74
C SER A 25 -10.01 -12.43 17.22
N ARG A 26 -9.03 -12.23 18.12
CA ARG A 26 -7.59 -12.33 17.79
C ARG A 26 -7.22 -13.78 17.41
N PRO A 27 -6.51 -14.01 16.30
CA PRO A 27 -5.96 -15.32 15.99
C PRO A 27 -4.79 -15.65 16.93
N THR A 28 -4.67 -16.93 17.27
CA THR A 28 -3.59 -17.51 18.07
C THR A 28 -2.31 -17.60 17.24
N GLY A 29 -1.50 -16.54 17.27
CA GLY A 29 -0.19 -16.46 16.63
C GLY A 29 0.49 -15.14 16.98
N GLY A 30 1.83 -15.09 16.91
CA GLY A 30 2.55 -13.83 17.08
C GLY A 30 2.07 -12.79 16.06
N TRP A 31 1.97 -11.51 16.47
CA TRP A 31 1.45 -10.42 15.63
C TRP A 31 2.07 -10.37 14.22
N SER A 32 3.34 -10.76 14.09
CA SER A 32 4.06 -10.81 12.82
C SER A 32 3.52 -11.83 11.81
N GLN A 33 2.84 -12.90 12.26
CA GLN A 33 2.29 -13.96 11.40
C GLN A 33 0.84 -13.74 10.99
N GLY A 34 0.23 -12.59 11.35
CA GLY A 34 -1.16 -12.29 11.04
C GLY A 34 -1.51 -12.36 9.54
N LEU A 35 -0.52 -12.16 8.65
CA LEU A 35 -0.72 -12.29 7.20
C LEU A 35 -1.02 -13.73 6.77
N LEU A 36 -0.32 -14.73 7.32
CA LEU A 36 -0.52 -16.13 6.94
C LEU A 36 -1.95 -16.60 7.28
N ALA A 37 -2.48 -16.15 8.42
CA ALA A 37 -3.87 -16.40 8.77
C ALA A 37 -4.84 -15.69 7.81
N ALA A 38 -4.55 -14.44 7.45
CA ALA A 38 -5.38 -13.67 6.51
C ALA A 38 -5.40 -14.26 5.10
N MET A 39 -4.28 -14.83 4.63
CA MET A 39 -4.19 -15.51 3.33
C MET A 39 -5.16 -16.70 3.20
N ASN A 40 -5.55 -17.31 4.33
CA ASN A 40 -6.47 -18.45 4.36
C ASN A 40 -7.89 -18.05 4.81
N ASN A 41 -8.18 -16.76 4.98
CA ASN A 41 -9.50 -16.28 5.39
C ASN A 41 -10.31 -15.80 4.16
N PRO A 42 -11.36 -16.53 3.74
CA PRO A 42 -12.18 -16.17 2.57
C PRO A 42 -12.82 -14.78 2.64
N GLU A 43 -13.05 -14.23 3.84
CA GLU A 43 -13.68 -12.91 3.99
C GLU A 43 -12.80 -11.74 3.55
N VAL A 44 -11.47 -11.92 3.62
CA VAL A 44 -10.50 -10.86 3.28
C VAL A 44 -9.80 -11.11 1.96
N VAL A 45 -9.80 -12.35 1.46
CA VAL A 45 -9.28 -12.71 0.14
C VAL A 45 -10.22 -12.17 -0.93
N ILE A 46 -9.65 -11.44 -1.90
CA ILE A 46 -10.39 -10.85 -3.03
C ILE A 46 -10.00 -11.43 -4.38
N ASP A 47 -8.87 -12.12 -4.44
CA ASP A 47 -8.35 -12.76 -5.64
C ASP A 47 -7.28 -13.78 -5.25
N SER A 48 -7.05 -14.78 -6.10
CA SER A 48 -5.97 -15.74 -5.95
C SER A 48 -5.70 -16.44 -7.28
N ASP A 49 -4.44 -16.84 -7.48
CA ASP A 49 -4.04 -17.76 -8.54
C ASP A 49 -3.14 -18.85 -7.95
N ASP A 50 -2.47 -19.65 -8.78
CA ASP A 50 -1.63 -20.75 -8.32
C ASP A 50 -0.46 -20.29 -7.44
N GLN A 51 0.05 -19.08 -7.64
CA GLN A 51 1.23 -18.56 -6.97
C GLN A 51 0.92 -17.48 -5.93
N LEU A 52 -0.19 -16.76 -6.08
CA LEU A 52 -0.49 -15.53 -5.34
C LEU A 52 -1.85 -15.59 -4.64
N VAL A 53 -1.98 -14.77 -3.61
CA VAL A 53 -3.24 -14.40 -2.98
C VAL A 53 -3.28 -12.89 -2.80
N VAL A 54 -4.46 -12.31 -3.01
CA VAL A 54 -4.69 -10.88 -2.81
C VAL A 54 -5.71 -10.72 -1.70
N ILE A 55 -5.36 -9.93 -0.69
CA ILE A 55 -6.24 -9.64 0.45
C ILE A 55 -6.46 -8.14 0.60
N LYS A 56 -7.57 -7.76 1.23
CA LYS A 56 -7.78 -6.41 1.76
C LYS A 56 -6.84 -6.18 2.94
N ASP A 57 -6.17 -5.01 2.98
CA ASP A 57 -5.43 -4.62 4.18
C ASP A 57 -6.43 -4.35 5.32
N LYS A 58 -6.20 -4.97 6.48
CA LYS A 58 -7.08 -4.84 7.65
C LYS A 58 -7.15 -3.40 8.19
N TYR A 59 -6.11 -2.61 7.98
CA TYR A 59 -5.98 -1.23 8.44
C TYR A 59 -5.60 -0.31 7.26
N PRO A 60 -6.48 -0.15 6.26
CA PRO A 60 -6.17 0.47 4.99
C PRO A 60 -5.70 1.92 5.17
N LYS A 61 -4.69 2.40 4.45
CA LYS A 61 -4.20 3.79 4.60
C LYS A 61 -4.76 4.77 3.57
N ALA A 62 -5.55 4.27 2.62
CA ALA A 62 -6.29 5.01 1.60
C ALA A 62 -7.67 4.35 1.38
N LEU A 63 -8.47 4.88 0.44
CA LEU A 63 -9.74 4.28 0.03
C LEU A 63 -9.57 2.83 -0.43
N PHE A 64 -8.53 2.56 -1.22
CA PHE A 64 -8.19 1.22 -1.68
C PHE A 64 -6.79 0.87 -1.19
N HIS A 65 -6.70 -0.20 -0.41
CA HIS A 65 -5.43 -0.72 0.06
C HIS A 65 -5.48 -2.24 0.14
N PHE A 66 -4.75 -2.89 -0.76
CA PHE A 66 -4.66 -4.34 -0.87
C PHE A 66 -3.23 -4.81 -0.68
N LEU A 67 -3.08 -6.09 -0.35
CA LEU A 67 -1.80 -6.77 -0.25
C LEU A 67 -1.78 -7.92 -1.25
N VAL A 68 -0.80 -7.96 -2.14
CA VAL A 68 -0.51 -9.10 -3.00
C VAL A 68 0.61 -9.91 -2.34
N LEU A 69 0.34 -11.16 -2.00
CA LEU A 69 1.26 -12.03 -1.28
C LEU A 69 1.56 -13.29 -2.10
N PRO A 70 2.83 -13.72 -2.21
CA PRO A 70 3.14 -15.03 -2.73
C PRO A 70 2.66 -16.12 -1.76
N LYS A 71 2.17 -17.24 -2.27
CA LYS A 71 1.89 -18.43 -1.45
C LYS A 71 3.18 -19.08 -0.95
N ARG A 72 4.26 -18.97 -1.73
CA ARG A 72 5.61 -19.36 -1.28
C ARG A 72 6.06 -18.47 -0.13
N ASN A 73 6.65 -19.07 0.90
CA ASN A 73 7.19 -18.35 2.05
C ASN A 73 8.45 -17.56 1.66
N ILE A 74 8.32 -16.24 1.56
CA ILE A 74 9.44 -15.30 1.35
C ILE A 74 9.38 -14.30 2.51
N PRO A 75 10.33 -14.31 3.46
CA PRO A 75 10.17 -13.51 4.67
C PRO A 75 10.11 -12.00 4.46
N ASN A 76 10.97 -11.45 3.59
CA ASN A 76 11.11 -10.02 3.32
C ASN A 76 11.96 -9.76 2.07
N LEU A 77 12.18 -8.48 1.73
CA LEU A 77 12.94 -8.05 0.56
C LEU A 77 14.39 -8.59 0.52
N LYS A 78 15.06 -8.72 1.68
CA LYS A 78 16.47 -9.19 1.74
C LYS A 78 16.61 -10.68 1.37
N SER A 79 15.51 -11.42 1.34
CA SER A 79 15.48 -12.83 0.91
C SER A 79 15.31 -13.00 -0.60
N LEU A 80 15.10 -11.91 -1.35
CA LEU A 80 14.91 -11.94 -2.79
C LEU A 80 16.24 -12.06 -3.55
N THR A 81 16.21 -12.83 -4.62
CA THR A 81 17.31 -13.10 -5.54
C THR A 81 16.85 -12.99 -6.99
N GLN A 82 17.76 -13.09 -7.96
CA GLN A 82 17.40 -13.12 -9.39
C GLN A 82 16.44 -14.25 -9.75
N LYS A 83 16.44 -15.36 -9.01
CA LYS A 83 15.50 -16.48 -9.23
C LYS A 83 14.04 -16.09 -8.96
N ASP A 84 13.82 -15.00 -8.24
CA ASP A 84 12.50 -14.51 -7.87
C ASP A 84 11.95 -13.46 -8.86
N LEU A 85 12.71 -13.07 -9.90
CA LEU A 85 12.32 -12.01 -10.83
C LEU A 85 10.98 -12.25 -11.53
N GLU A 86 10.74 -13.48 -12.02
CA GLU A 86 9.47 -13.82 -12.67
C GLU A 86 8.29 -13.76 -11.69
N LEU A 87 8.50 -14.19 -10.44
CA LEU A 87 7.49 -14.04 -9.40
C LEU A 87 7.22 -12.55 -9.09
N LEU A 88 8.25 -11.71 -9.00
CA LEU A 88 8.09 -10.28 -8.74
C LEU A 88 7.34 -9.56 -9.88
N LYS A 89 7.63 -9.91 -11.14
CA LYS A 89 6.87 -9.43 -12.31
C LYS A 89 5.41 -9.89 -12.25
N HIS A 90 5.15 -11.14 -11.85
CA HIS A 90 3.78 -11.65 -11.67
C HIS A 90 3.03 -10.93 -10.53
N ILE A 91 3.69 -10.69 -9.39
CA ILE A 91 3.15 -9.90 -8.28
C ILE A 91 2.79 -8.48 -8.76
N HIS A 92 3.68 -7.83 -9.51
CA HIS A 92 3.45 -6.49 -10.05
C HIS A 92 2.23 -6.45 -10.96
N LYS A 93 2.19 -7.34 -11.96
CA LYS A 93 1.08 -7.45 -12.91
C LYS A 93 -0.25 -7.71 -12.20
N LYS A 94 -0.27 -8.63 -11.23
CA LYS A 94 -1.44 -8.88 -10.39
C LYS A 94 -1.88 -7.61 -9.65
N GLY A 95 -0.94 -6.82 -9.13
CA GLY A 95 -1.25 -5.54 -8.51
C GLY A 95 -1.91 -4.54 -9.46
N GLU A 96 -1.46 -4.46 -10.72
CA GLU A 96 -2.04 -3.57 -11.73
C GLU A 96 -3.46 -4.00 -12.10
N GLU A 97 -3.68 -5.30 -12.26
CA GLU A 97 -5.01 -5.89 -12.47
C GLU A 97 -5.97 -5.52 -11.33
N ILE A 98 -5.51 -5.63 -10.08
CA ILE A 98 -6.31 -5.31 -8.88
C ILE A 98 -6.60 -3.82 -8.79
N ALA A 99 -5.60 -2.96 -9.04
CA ALA A 99 -5.78 -1.51 -9.06
C ALA A 99 -6.83 -1.09 -10.10
N ASN A 100 -6.71 -1.59 -11.33
CA ASN A 100 -7.64 -1.28 -12.42
C ASN A 100 -9.06 -1.81 -12.16
N ARG A 101 -9.20 -2.97 -11.51
CA ARG A 101 -10.50 -3.52 -11.11
C ARG A 101 -11.14 -2.72 -9.98
N ALA A 102 -10.34 -2.24 -9.04
CA ALA A 102 -10.82 -1.47 -7.89
C ALA A 102 -11.30 -0.07 -8.28
N ASN A 103 -10.49 0.67 -9.05
CA ASN A 103 -10.88 1.97 -9.57
C ASN A 103 -9.98 2.39 -10.74
N LYS A 104 -10.57 2.57 -11.93
CA LYS A 104 -9.80 2.93 -13.14
C LYS A 104 -9.33 4.38 -13.16
N GLU A 105 -10.02 5.26 -12.44
CA GLU A 105 -9.79 6.71 -12.44
C GLU A 105 -8.70 7.12 -11.44
N LEU A 106 -8.62 6.45 -10.29
CA LEU A 106 -7.65 6.80 -9.24
C LEU A 106 -6.23 6.39 -9.62
N ARG A 107 -5.26 7.19 -9.17
CA ARG A 107 -3.85 6.81 -9.18
C ARG A 107 -3.56 5.81 -8.07
N PHE A 108 -2.80 4.78 -8.39
CA PHE A 108 -2.30 3.79 -7.45
C PHE A 108 -0.77 3.79 -7.44
N ARG A 109 -0.19 3.41 -6.31
CA ARG A 109 1.21 3.00 -6.22
C ARG A 109 1.28 1.53 -5.80
N LEU A 110 2.23 0.84 -6.40
CA LEU A 110 2.50 -0.57 -6.17
C LEU A 110 3.92 -0.69 -5.63
N GLY A 111 4.08 -1.28 -4.45
CA GLY A 111 5.41 -1.36 -3.86
C GLY A 111 5.46 -1.94 -2.47
N TYR A 112 6.61 -1.80 -1.85
CA TYR A 112 6.98 -2.51 -0.63
C TYR A 112 7.51 -1.53 0.40
N HIS A 113 7.24 -1.81 1.68
CA HIS A 113 8.01 -1.16 2.73
C HIS A 113 9.43 -1.74 2.77
N ALA A 114 10.44 -0.87 2.77
CA ALA A 114 11.85 -1.26 2.82
C ALA A 114 12.17 -2.17 4.01
N VAL A 115 11.50 -1.92 5.14
CA VAL A 115 11.58 -2.73 6.36
C VAL A 115 10.15 -3.11 6.76
N PRO A 116 9.71 -4.34 6.50
CA PRO A 116 8.31 -4.70 6.70
C PRO A 116 7.97 -4.80 8.19
N SER A 117 6.74 -4.43 8.55
CA SER A 117 6.21 -4.57 9.93
C SER A 117 5.68 -5.96 10.25
N MET A 118 5.52 -6.81 9.23
CA MET A 118 5.04 -8.18 9.32
C MET A 118 6.00 -9.09 8.57
N SER A 119 6.12 -10.33 9.03
CA SER A 119 6.83 -11.37 8.27
C SER A 119 5.95 -11.82 7.11
N HIS A 120 6.59 -12.25 6.02
CA HIS A 120 5.99 -12.62 4.73
C HIS A 120 5.89 -11.44 3.78
N LEU A 121 6.48 -11.61 2.59
CA LEU A 121 6.51 -10.63 1.53
C LEU A 121 5.09 -10.23 1.14
N HIS A 122 4.83 -8.93 1.03
CA HIS A 122 3.56 -8.40 0.57
C HIS A 122 3.82 -7.11 -0.20
N MET A 123 3.30 -7.04 -1.42
CA MET A 123 3.24 -5.80 -2.17
C MET A 123 1.97 -5.05 -1.79
N HIS A 124 2.11 -3.80 -1.41
CA HIS A 124 1.01 -2.87 -1.24
C HIS A 124 0.51 -2.42 -2.62
N VAL A 125 -0.80 -2.51 -2.83
CA VAL A 125 -1.52 -1.84 -3.92
C VAL A 125 -2.39 -0.78 -3.27
N ILE A 126 -1.97 0.49 -3.36
CA ILE A 126 -2.57 1.59 -2.57
C ILE A 126 -2.94 2.78 -3.43
N SER A 127 -4.19 3.24 -3.31
CA SER A 127 -4.64 4.46 -3.98
C SER A 127 -4.02 5.71 -3.35
N GLN A 128 -3.77 6.74 -4.15
CA GLN A 128 -3.04 7.94 -3.73
C GLN A 128 -3.88 8.99 -3.00
N ASP A 129 -5.18 8.75 -2.77
CA ASP A 129 -6.03 9.67 -1.98
C ASP A 129 -5.63 9.73 -0.50
N PHE A 130 -5.11 8.64 0.07
CA PHE A 130 -4.82 8.49 1.50
C PHE A 130 -5.99 8.90 2.43
N ASN A 131 -7.22 8.81 1.94
CA ASN A 131 -8.44 9.10 2.67
C ASN A 131 -8.87 7.88 3.46
N SER A 132 -8.33 7.73 4.67
CA SER A 132 -8.69 6.64 5.57
C SER A 132 -8.67 7.06 7.05
N PRO A 133 -9.59 6.55 7.88
CA PRO A 133 -9.51 6.70 9.34
C PRO A 133 -8.31 5.95 9.96
N CYS A 134 -7.71 4.96 9.29
CA CYS A 134 -6.55 4.23 9.80
C CYS A 134 -5.20 4.92 9.52
N LEU A 135 -5.19 5.99 8.71
CA LEU A 135 -4.07 6.91 8.62
C LEU A 135 -4.07 7.85 9.83
N LYS A 136 -3.26 7.51 10.85
CA LYS A 136 -3.33 8.09 12.21
C LYS A 136 -2.08 8.85 12.65
N ASN A 137 -0.90 8.48 12.15
CA ASN A 137 0.36 9.00 12.67
C ASN A 137 1.39 9.24 11.56
N LYS A 138 2.46 9.97 11.90
CA LYS A 138 3.56 10.33 10.98
C LYS A 138 4.22 9.11 10.35
N LYS A 139 4.40 8.02 11.11
CA LYS A 139 4.96 6.77 10.59
C LYS A 139 4.08 6.19 9.48
N HIS A 140 2.75 6.16 9.65
CA HIS A 140 1.84 5.69 8.61
C HIS A 140 1.93 6.56 7.34
N TRP A 141 2.10 7.88 7.47
CA TRP A 141 2.25 8.73 6.29
C TRP A 141 3.58 8.49 5.58
N ASN A 142 4.68 8.59 6.34
CA ASN A 142 6.01 8.53 5.80
C ASN A 142 6.36 7.14 5.26
N SER A 143 5.77 6.07 5.77
CA SER A 143 6.03 4.72 5.25
C SER A 143 5.57 4.55 3.80
N PHE A 144 4.58 5.33 3.35
CA PHE A 144 4.11 5.33 1.96
C PHE A 144 4.64 6.51 1.14
N ASN A 145 4.92 7.66 1.77
CA ASN A 145 5.20 8.92 1.06
C ASN A 145 6.66 9.38 1.14
N THR A 146 7.59 8.45 1.35
CA THR A 146 9.04 8.68 1.30
C THR A 146 9.73 7.51 0.59
N HIS A 147 11.06 7.54 0.48
CA HIS A 147 11.86 6.40 0.00
C HIS A 147 11.81 5.17 0.91
N TYR A 148 11.08 5.22 2.02
CA TYR A 148 10.72 4.00 2.76
C TYR A 148 9.80 3.08 1.94
N PHE A 149 9.02 3.63 1.02
CA PHE A 149 8.20 2.88 0.09
C PHE A 149 8.98 2.65 -1.21
N ILE A 150 9.41 1.42 -1.41
CA ILE A 150 10.16 0.98 -2.58
C ILE A 150 9.16 0.67 -3.69
N ASP A 151 9.26 1.38 -4.82
CA ASP A 151 8.42 1.09 -5.97
C ASP A 151 8.69 -0.32 -6.50
N SER A 152 7.64 -1.04 -6.88
CA SER A 152 7.75 -2.42 -7.33
C SER A 152 8.63 -2.55 -8.57
N VAL A 153 8.59 -1.59 -9.50
CA VAL A 153 9.40 -1.63 -10.72
C VAL A 153 10.86 -1.37 -10.40
N ASP A 154 11.14 -0.44 -9.48
CA ASP A 154 12.50 -0.12 -9.07
C ASP A 154 13.15 -1.27 -8.29
N LEU A 155 12.38 -1.98 -7.44
CA LEU A 155 12.85 -3.20 -6.79
C LEU A 155 13.24 -4.29 -7.80
N ILE A 156 12.40 -4.51 -8.82
CA ILE A 156 12.66 -5.50 -9.87
C ILE A 156 13.95 -5.13 -10.61
N ARG A 157 14.09 -3.87 -11.04
CA ARG A 157 15.29 -3.37 -11.72
C ARG A 157 16.55 -3.53 -10.87
N GLU A 158 16.46 -3.25 -9.57
CA GLU A 158 17.58 -3.40 -8.65
C GLU A 158 18.02 -4.86 -8.54
N ILE A 159 17.08 -5.79 -8.31
CA ILE A 159 17.39 -7.23 -8.22
C ILE A 159 17.92 -7.76 -9.56
N GLU A 160 17.39 -7.31 -10.69
CA GLU A 160 17.89 -7.68 -12.01
C GLU A 160 19.35 -7.27 -12.18
N LYS A 161 19.69 -6.03 -11.77
CA LYS A 161 21.03 -5.45 -11.91
C LYS A 161 22.05 -6.03 -10.91
N THR A 162 21.70 -6.12 -9.63
CA THR A 162 22.65 -6.43 -8.55
C THR A 162 22.47 -7.81 -7.95
N GLY A 163 21.36 -8.47 -8.27
CA GLY A 163 21.04 -9.83 -7.85
C GLY A 163 20.38 -9.97 -6.49
N HIS A 164 20.25 -8.87 -5.73
CA HIS A 164 19.72 -8.87 -4.37
C HIS A 164 19.27 -7.45 -3.96
N TRP A 165 18.39 -7.36 -2.97
CA TRP A 165 18.02 -6.08 -2.36
C TRP A 165 18.90 -5.77 -1.14
N LYS A 166 19.46 -4.55 -1.09
CA LYS A 166 20.17 -4.01 0.08
C LYS A 166 19.51 -2.73 0.56
N SER A 167 19.42 -2.59 1.87
CA SER A 167 18.95 -1.37 2.52
C SER A 167 19.59 -1.24 3.89
N ASP A 168 20.07 -0.05 4.25
CA ASP A 168 20.50 0.25 5.60
C ASP A 168 19.28 0.52 6.52
N GLN A 169 19.24 -0.16 7.65
CA GLN A 169 18.08 -0.10 8.55
C GLN A 169 17.94 1.28 9.22
N ALA A 170 19.06 1.93 9.56
CA ALA A 170 19.06 3.23 10.20
C ALA A 170 18.63 4.33 9.22
N GLU A 171 19.13 4.27 7.99
CA GLU A 171 18.73 5.13 6.88
C GLU A 171 17.24 4.97 6.58
N MET A 172 16.74 3.74 6.45
CA MET A 172 15.32 3.49 6.22
C MET A 172 14.47 4.07 7.37
N ASN A 173 14.89 3.88 8.61
CA ASN A 173 14.19 4.43 9.77
C ASN A 173 14.24 5.97 9.84
N ALA A 174 15.23 6.63 9.23
CA ALA A 174 15.29 8.08 9.16
C ALA A 174 14.17 8.65 8.27
N PHE A 175 13.80 7.95 7.18
CA PHE A 175 12.67 8.37 6.33
C PHE A 175 11.35 8.43 7.09
N LEU A 176 11.13 7.52 8.06
CA LEU A 176 9.92 7.52 8.88
C LEU A 176 9.80 8.74 9.80
N LYS A 177 10.92 9.43 10.09
CA LYS A 177 10.98 10.59 11.00
C LYS A 177 10.88 11.94 10.27
N LYS A 178 10.95 11.94 8.93
CA LYS A 178 10.86 13.16 8.11
C LYS A 178 9.58 13.96 8.37
N ASP A 179 9.59 15.22 7.99
CA ASP A 179 8.42 16.09 8.06
C ASP A 179 7.25 15.57 7.24
N LEU A 180 6.03 15.88 7.67
CA LEU A 180 4.83 15.49 6.95
C LEU A 180 4.71 16.34 5.69
N ARG A 181 5.19 15.81 4.58
CA ARG A 181 5.15 16.48 3.28
C ARG A 181 4.01 15.94 2.43
N CYS A 182 3.20 16.81 1.85
CA CYS A 182 2.18 16.44 0.86
C CYS A 182 2.83 15.75 -0.34
N HIS A 183 2.27 14.61 -0.76
CA HIS A 183 2.84 13.82 -1.86
C HIS A 183 2.59 14.46 -3.23
N VAL A 184 1.60 15.37 -3.32
CA VAL A 184 1.27 16.13 -4.54
C VAL A 184 2.08 17.43 -4.60
N CYS A 185 1.70 18.47 -3.82
CA CYS A 185 2.29 19.81 -3.92
C CYS A 185 3.54 20.05 -3.06
N LYS A 186 3.97 19.06 -2.26
CA LYS A 186 5.15 19.13 -1.39
C LYS A 186 5.09 20.13 -0.22
N GLU A 187 3.92 20.70 0.08
CA GLU A 187 3.69 21.50 1.29
C GLU A 187 3.94 20.68 2.57
N VAL A 188 4.43 21.34 3.64
CA VAL A 188 4.83 20.68 4.89
C VAL A 188 3.84 20.99 6.01
N PHE A 189 3.50 19.96 6.79
CA PHE A 189 2.53 20.01 7.87
C PHE A 189 3.12 19.56 9.20
N GLN A 190 2.59 20.08 10.30
CA GLN A 190 3.01 19.68 11.64
C GLN A 190 2.21 18.49 12.18
N THR A 191 0.98 18.28 11.70
CA THR A 191 0.07 17.26 12.24
C THR A 191 -0.60 16.45 11.13
N ILE A 192 -0.99 15.21 11.46
CA ILE A 192 -1.77 14.36 10.55
C ILE A 192 -3.15 14.96 10.23
N PRO A 193 -3.92 15.52 11.19
CA PRO A 193 -5.18 16.17 10.88
C PRO A 193 -5.05 17.31 9.85
N SER A 194 -4.07 18.21 10.02
CA SER A 194 -3.86 19.31 9.06
C SER A 194 -3.47 18.80 7.68
N LEU A 195 -2.59 17.78 7.62
CA LEU A 195 -2.24 17.13 6.37
C LEU A 195 -3.45 16.47 5.70
N LYS A 196 -4.29 15.74 6.46
CA LYS A 196 -5.48 15.07 5.93
C LYS A 196 -6.51 16.04 5.38
N ALA A 197 -6.72 17.17 6.07
CA ALA A 197 -7.56 18.24 5.56
C ALA A 197 -7.02 18.78 4.23
N HIS A 198 -5.72 19.01 4.13
CA HIS A 198 -5.08 19.48 2.91
C HIS A 198 -5.17 18.48 1.75
N ILE A 199 -4.79 17.21 1.95
CA ILE A 199 -4.73 16.23 0.85
C ILE A 199 -6.11 15.90 0.26
N SER A 200 -7.18 16.12 1.03
CA SER A 200 -8.56 15.97 0.53
C SER A 200 -8.95 16.98 -0.56
N LEU A 201 -8.13 18.03 -0.75
CA LEU A 201 -8.34 19.06 -1.77
C LEU A 201 -7.67 18.72 -3.11
N HIS A 202 -6.75 17.75 -3.15
CA HIS A 202 -6.06 17.37 -4.38
C HIS A 202 -6.90 16.43 -5.23
N ASP A 203 -6.86 16.62 -6.54
CA ASP A 203 -7.31 15.63 -7.50
C ASP A 203 -6.21 14.58 -7.70
N VAL A 204 -6.50 13.34 -7.32
CA VAL A 204 -5.58 12.19 -7.42
C VAL A 204 -6.01 11.21 -8.51
N THR A 205 -6.80 11.67 -9.48
CA THR A 205 -7.15 10.89 -10.68
C THR A 205 -6.00 10.86 -11.69
N LYS A 206 -6.02 9.87 -12.59
CA LYS A 206 -4.99 9.69 -13.62
C LYS A 206 -4.95 10.81 -14.66
N HIS A 207 -6.01 11.61 -14.78
CA HIS A 207 -6.17 12.60 -15.86
C HIS A 207 -5.51 13.97 -15.57
N HIS A 208 -5.03 14.21 -14.35
CA HIS A 208 -4.49 15.51 -13.93
C HIS A 208 -3.07 15.83 -14.50
N ASP A 209 -2.38 14.88 -15.13
CA ASP A 209 -1.01 15.10 -15.65
C ASP A 209 -0.99 15.74 -17.07
N SER A 210 -2.08 16.36 -17.54
CA SER A 210 -2.15 17.03 -18.85
C SER A 210 -1.95 18.55 -18.83
N SER A 211 -1.57 19.15 -17.70
CA SER A 211 -1.29 20.59 -17.62
C SER A 211 -0.20 20.93 -16.61
N SER A 212 1.05 20.59 -16.93
CA SER A 212 2.27 21.22 -16.39
C SER A 212 3.43 20.86 -17.32
N SER A 213 3.45 21.53 -18.47
CA SER A 213 4.64 21.71 -19.31
C SER A 213 5.49 22.85 -18.78
#